data_AF-A0A3B3YYU2-F1
#
_entry.id   AF-A0A3B3YYU2-F1
#
_cell.length_a   1.000
_cell.length_b   1.000
_cell.length_c   1.000
_cell.angle_alpha   90.00
_cell.angle_beta   90.00
_cell.angle_gamma   90.00
#
_symmetry.space_group_name_H-M   'P 1'
#
loop_
_entity.id
_entity.type
_entity.pdbx_description
1 polymer ?
#
loop_
_entity_poly.entity_id
_entity_poly.type
_entity_poly.pdbx_seq_one_letter_code
_entity_poly.pdbx_strand_id
1 'polypeptide(L)'
;IYHFDNLIFMLIFILSKLMKKNYIWKFTELRDALNQAMDEELERDERVFLLGEEVAQYDGAYKVSRGLWKKYGDKRIIDTPISEMGFAGIAVGAAMAGLRPICEFMTFNFSMQAIDQVINSAAKTYYMSAGLQPVPIVFRGPNGASAGVAAQHSQCFAAWYAHCPGLKVVSPWNSEDARGLLKAAIRDDNPVVFLENELLYGVPFEMSDESQSKDFTIPIGKAKVERQGQ
;
A
#
# COMPACT_ATOMS: atom_id res chain seq x y z
N ILE A 1 -6.62 -52.76 -31.34
CA ILE A 1 -5.81 -52.27 -30.20
C ILE A 1 -4.89 -51.11 -30.63
N TYR A 2 -4.30 -51.11 -31.83
CA TYR A 2 -3.38 -50.04 -32.29
C TYR A 2 -3.99 -48.69 -32.77
N HIS A 3 -5.32 -48.49 -32.73
CA HIS A 3 -5.95 -47.27 -33.28
C HIS A 3 -6.47 -46.28 -32.22
N PHE A 4 -6.59 -46.70 -30.96
CA PHE A 4 -7.08 -45.84 -29.85
C PHE A 4 -5.96 -45.00 -29.21
N ASP A 5 -4.71 -45.46 -29.26
CA ASP A 5 -3.57 -44.80 -28.60
C ASP A 5 -3.18 -43.47 -29.28
N ASN A 6 -3.36 -43.36 -30.60
CA ASN A 6 -3.02 -42.15 -31.36
C ASN A 6 -3.97 -40.98 -31.07
N LEU A 7 -5.24 -41.25 -30.76
CA LEU A 7 -6.22 -40.20 -30.46
C LEU A 7 -5.96 -39.59 -29.09
N ILE A 8 -5.57 -40.41 -28.11
CA ILE A 8 -5.21 -39.98 -26.76
C ILE A 8 -3.90 -39.18 -26.77
N PHE A 9 -2.88 -39.64 -27.50
CA PHE A 9 -1.63 -38.89 -27.67
C PHE A 9 -1.87 -37.54 -28.36
N MET A 10 -2.74 -37.49 -29.38
CA MET A 10 -3.10 -36.25 -30.05
C MET A 10 -3.88 -35.32 -29.12
N LEU A 11 -4.80 -35.82 -28.28
CA LEU A 11 -5.51 -35.03 -27.29
C LEU A 11 -4.57 -34.47 -26.21
N ILE A 12 -3.63 -35.28 -25.71
CA ILE A 12 -2.62 -34.85 -24.72
C ILE A 12 -1.68 -33.81 -25.34
N PHE A 13 -1.31 -33.95 -26.62
CA PHE A 13 -0.47 -32.99 -27.32
C PHE A 13 -1.21 -31.67 -27.62
N ILE A 14 -2.50 -31.75 -27.96
CA ILE A 14 -3.38 -30.58 -28.15
C ILE A 14 -3.65 -29.88 -26.82
N LEU A 15 -3.94 -30.63 -25.75
CA LEU A 15 -4.07 -30.11 -24.38
C LEU A 15 -2.76 -29.49 -23.89
N SER A 16 -1.62 -30.11 -24.15
CA SER A 16 -0.28 -29.56 -23.86
C SER A 16 -0.04 -28.24 -24.60
N LYS A 17 -0.45 -28.13 -25.87
CA LYS A 17 -0.39 -26.87 -26.63
C LYS A 17 -1.42 -25.83 -26.17
N LEU A 18 -2.62 -26.23 -25.74
CA LEU A 18 -3.65 -25.36 -25.16
C LEU A 18 -3.30 -24.89 -23.74
N MET A 19 -2.55 -25.70 -22.99
CA MET A 19 -2.08 -25.42 -21.62
C MET A 19 -0.78 -24.61 -21.59
N LYS A 20 -0.11 -24.42 -22.73
CA LYS A 20 0.92 -23.38 -22.88
C LYS A 20 0.27 -22.00 -23.07
N LYS A 21 -0.50 -21.56 -22.07
CA LYS A 21 -0.51 -20.12 -21.79
C LYS A 21 0.92 -19.80 -21.38
N ASN A 22 1.64 -19.07 -22.23
CA ASN A 22 2.92 -18.49 -21.88
C ASN A 22 2.64 -17.48 -20.76
N TYR A 23 2.57 -17.95 -19.50
CA TYR A 23 2.63 -17.08 -18.35
C TYR A 23 4.05 -16.53 -18.33
N ILE A 24 4.21 -15.33 -18.89
CA ILE A 24 5.41 -14.54 -18.70
C ILE A 24 5.31 -14.05 -17.26
N TRP A 25 5.95 -14.76 -16.34
CA TRP A 25 6.05 -14.35 -14.95
C TRP A 25 6.66 -12.96 -14.89
N LYS A 26 5.87 -11.96 -14.52
CA LYS A 26 6.38 -10.62 -14.26
C LYS A 26 6.78 -10.55 -12.80
N PHE A 27 8.07 -10.36 -12.58
CA PHE A 27 8.58 -10.03 -11.27
C PHE A 27 8.46 -8.52 -11.05
N THR A 28 8.05 -8.11 -9.86
CA THR A 28 7.94 -6.70 -9.48
C THR A 28 8.48 -6.54 -8.07
N GLU A 29 9.37 -5.58 -7.85
CA GLU A 29 9.83 -5.21 -6.50
C GLU A 29 8.66 -4.67 -5.68
N LEU A 30 8.67 -4.93 -4.36
CA LEU A 30 7.63 -4.39 -3.48
C LEU A 30 7.53 -2.86 -3.59
N ARG A 31 8.68 -2.17 -3.70
CA ARG A 31 8.75 -0.72 -3.96
C ARG A 31 7.98 -0.31 -5.21
N ASP A 32 8.19 -1.02 -6.31
CA ASP A 32 7.56 -0.70 -7.59
C ASP A 32 6.05 -0.99 -7.55
N ALA A 33 5.64 -2.02 -6.81
CA ALA A 33 4.23 -2.34 -6.60
C ALA A 33 3.49 -1.23 -5.82
N LEU A 34 4.12 -0.66 -4.78
CA LEU A 34 3.61 0.50 -4.06
C LEU A 34 3.54 1.75 -4.95
N ASN A 35 4.59 1.99 -5.75
CA ASN A 35 4.63 3.10 -6.70
C ASN A 35 3.48 3.00 -7.72
N GLN A 36 3.28 1.82 -8.33
CA GLN A 36 2.20 1.57 -9.28
C GLN A 36 0.82 1.78 -8.65
N ALA A 37 0.61 1.31 -7.42
CA ALA A 37 -0.63 1.55 -6.69
C ALA A 37 -0.92 3.05 -6.52
N MET A 38 0.07 3.83 -6.05
CA MET A 38 -0.11 5.27 -5.91
C MET A 38 -0.32 5.96 -7.26
N ASP A 39 0.46 5.59 -8.28
CA ASP A 39 0.34 6.19 -9.62
C ASP A 39 -1.07 6.01 -10.17
N GLU A 40 -1.63 4.80 -10.07
CA GLU A 40 -2.95 4.49 -10.58
C GLU A 40 -4.07 5.20 -9.81
N GLU A 41 -3.97 5.30 -8.49
CA GLU A 41 -5.00 6.00 -7.71
C GLU A 41 -4.91 7.52 -7.86
N LEU A 42 -3.71 8.08 -8.07
CA LEU A 42 -3.52 9.49 -8.41
C LEU A 42 -4.10 9.84 -9.79
N GLU A 43 -3.95 8.95 -10.77
CA GLU A 43 -4.57 9.06 -12.10
C GLU A 43 -6.10 8.95 -12.02
N ARG A 44 -6.59 8.02 -11.19
CA ARG A 44 -8.03 7.71 -11.06
C ARG A 44 -8.83 8.80 -10.35
N ASP A 45 -8.27 9.43 -9.32
CA ASP A 45 -9.00 10.39 -8.48
C ASP A 45 -8.15 11.64 -8.20
N GLU A 46 -8.59 12.78 -8.73
CA GLU A 46 -7.91 14.08 -8.60
C GLU A 46 -7.82 14.58 -7.15
N ARG A 47 -8.63 14.01 -6.24
CA ARG A 47 -8.64 14.33 -4.81
C ARG A 47 -7.53 13.61 -4.03
N VAL A 48 -6.94 12.56 -4.61
CA VAL A 48 -5.83 11.82 -4.00
C VAL A 48 -4.56 12.64 -4.11
N PHE A 49 -3.76 12.73 -3.06
CA PHE A 49 -2.44 13.40 -3.13
C PHE A 49 -1.50 12.80 -2.09
N LEU A 50 -0.19 12.89 -2.34
CA LEU A 50 0.86 12.43 -1.43
C LEU A 50 1.49 13.64 -0.74
N LEU A 51 1.66 13.56 0.57
CA LEU A 51 2.45 14.51 1.34
C LEU A 51 3.33 13.79 2.37
N GLY A 52 4.52 14.34 2.61
CA GLY A 52 5.47 13.85 3.60
C GLY A 52 6.86 14.44 3.37
N GLU A 53 7.83 14.01 4.16
CA GLU A 53 9.22 14.45 4.03
C GLU A 53 9.89 13.74 2.85
N GLU A 54 10.49 14.52 1.95
CA GLU A 54 11.29 14.03 0.82
C GLU A 54 10.54 13.13 -0.19
N VAL A 55 9.21 13.23 -0.23
CA VAL A 55 8.35 12.43 -1.11
C VAL A 55 8.32 12.93 -2.55
N ALA A 56 8.65 14.20 -2.78
CA ALA A 56 8.51 14.86 -4.08
C ALA A 56 9.84 14.98 -4.83
N GLN A 57 10.61 16.04 -4.59
CA GLN A 57 11.81 16.33 -5.40
C GLN A 57 12.94 15.33 -5.19
N TYR A 58 12.97 14.68 -4.02
CA TYR A 58 13.94 13.65 -3.68
C TYR A 58 13.54 12.25 -4.19
N ASP A 59 12.40 12.11 -4.89
CA ASP A 59 11.84 10.83 -5.34
C ASP A 59 11.50 9.85 -4.20
N GLY A 60 11.33 10.32 -2.96
CA GLY A 60 11.09 9.49 -1.79
C GLY A 60 12.38 9.04 -1.09
N ALA A 61 12.40 9.05 0.25
CA ALA A 61 13.53 8.58 1.06
C ALA A 61 13.99 7.16 0.66
N TYR A 62 13.02 6.26 0.45
CA TYR A 62 13.24 4.87 0.02
C TYR A 62 12.89 4.61 -1.45
N LYS A 63 12.71 5.68 -2.24
CA LYS A 63 12.39 5.65 -3.67
C LYS A 63 11.01 5.07 -4.02
N VAL A 64 10.10 4.98 -3.05
CA VAL A 64 8.72 4.47 -3.26
C VAL A 64 7.88 5.43 -4.11
N SER A 65 8.06 6.74 -3.98
CA SER A 65 7.32 7.77 -4.75
C SER A 65 8.05 8.24 -6.02
N ARG A 66 9.10 7.52 -6.44
CA ARG A 66 9.94 7.91 -7.59
C ARG A 66 9.11 8.23 -8.83
N GLY A 67 9.40 9.37 -9.47
CA GLY A 67 8.79 9.81 -10.72
C GLY A 67 7.39 10.39 -10.58
N LEU A 68 6.71 10.24 -9.43
CA LEU A 68 5.36 10.75 -9.24
C LEU A 68 5.32 12.28 -9.26
N TRP A 69 6.26 12.96 -8.61
CA TRP A 69 6.31 14.43 -8.62
C TRP A 69 6.50 14.97 -10.04
N LYS A 70 7.41 14.37 -10.81
CA LYS A 70 7.61 14.74 -12.22
C LYS A 70 6.35 14.57 -13.06
N LYS A 71 5.49 13.59 -12.73
CA LYS A 71 4.24 13.31 -13.45
C LYS A 71 3.08 14.21 -13.02
N TYR A 72 2.93 14.48 -11.72
CA TYR A 72 1.72 15.12 -11.15
C TYR A 72 1.94 16.53 -10.57
N GLY A 73 3.19 16.93 -10.37
CA GLY A 73 3.59 18.28 -9.93
C GLY A 73 3.30 18.60 -8.46
N ASP A 74 3.63 19.83 -8.09
CA ASP A 74 3.69 20.33 -6.70
C ASP A 74 2.35 20.30 -5.96
N LYS A 75 1.22 20.28 -6.69
CA LYS A 75 -0.12 20.24 -6.08
C LYS A 75 -0.48 18.84 -5.58
N ARG A 76 0.12 17.79 -6.15
CA ARG A 76 -0.30 16.40 -5.92
C ARG A 76 0.75 15.60 -5.16
N ILE A 77 2.02 15.97 -5.26
CA ILE A 77 3.13 15.34 -4.52
C ILE A 77 3.87 16.45 -3.79
N ILE A 78 3.73 16.49 -2.47
CA ILE A 78 4.05 17.66 -1.64
C ILE A 78 5.14 17.31 -0.62
N ASP A 79 6.30 17.93 -0.74
CA ASP A 79 7.32 17.88 0.31
C ASP A 79 6.89 18.74 1.51
N THR A 80 7.05 18.20 2.71
CA THR A 80 6.73 18.89 3.97
C THR A 80 8.00 19.20 4.77
N PRO A 81 7.99 20.25 5.63
CA PRO A 81 9.00 20.37 6.68
C PRO A 81 8.99 19.16 7.61
N ILE A 82 10.10 18.95 8.34
CA ILE A 82 10.23 17.89 9.36
C ILE A 82 9.37 18.26 10.57
N SER A 83 8.10 17.88 10.52
CA SER A 83 7.05 18.34 11.45
C SER A 83 5.86 17.39 11.40
N GLU A 84 6.06 16.15 11.84
CA GLU A 84 5.12 15.03 11.72
C GLU A 84 3.72 15.37 12.24
N MET A 85 3.65 15.96 13.44
CA MET A 85 2.37 16.39 14.02
C MET A 85 1.64 17.39 13.11
N GLY A 86 2.40 18.33 12.52
CA GLY A 86 1.87 19.39 11.67
C GLY A 86 1.29 18.84 10.38
N PHE A 87 2.11 18.11 9.60
CA PHE A 87 1.63 17.60 8.30
C PHE A 87 0.59 16.49 8.44
N ALA A 88 0.64 15.67 9.50
CA ALA A 88 -0.41 14.68 9.75
C ALA A 88 -1.75 15.37 10.08
N GLY A 89 -1.74 16.44 10.88
CA GLY A 89 -2.95 17.23 11.16
C GLY A 89 -3.50 17.92 9.92
N ILE A 90 -2.63 18.46 9.06
CA ILE A 90 -3.02 19.02 7.75
C ILE A 90 -3.67 17.94 6.87
N ALA A 91 -3.08 16.74 6.81
CA ALA A 91 -3.64 15.62 6.06
C ALA A 91 -5.04 15.24 6.59
N VAL A 92 -5.20 15.11 7.90
CA VAL A 92 -6.51 14.82 8.51
C VAL A 92 -7.54 15.90 8.17
N GLY A 93 -7.18 17.18 8.30
CA GLY A 93 -8.06 18.29 7.93
C GLY A 93 -8.44 18.29 6.44
N ALA A 94 -7.49 18.00 5.56
CA ALA A 94 -7.74 17.87 4.13
C ALA A 94 -8.69 16.70 3.81
N ALA A 95 -8.54 15.56 4.50
CA ALA A 95 -9.44 14.42 4.37
C ALA A 95 -10.87 14.79 4.81
N MET A 96 -11.02 15.49 5.94
CA MET A 96 -12.32 15.97 6.40
C MET A 96 -12.98 16.95 5.41
N ALA A 97 -12.16 17.74 4.70
CA ALA A 97 -12.61 18.68 3.67
C ALA A 97 -12.90 18.02 2.30
N GLY A 98 -12.82 16.69 2.21
CA GLY A 98 -13.22 15.92 1.02
C GLY A 98 -12.07 15.52 0.08
N LEU A 99 -10.80 15.77 0.44
CA LEU A 99 -9.64 15.21 -0.25
C LEU A 99 -9.32 13.79 0.24
N ARG A 100 -8.36 13.11 -0.40
CA ARG A 100 -7.95 11.74 -0.07
C ARG A 100 -6.43 11.63 0.12
N PRO A 101 -5.87 12.22 1.19
CA PRO A 101 -4.43 12.25 1.40
C PRO A 101 -3.82 10.88 1.64
N ILE A 102 -2.62 10.70 1.09
CA ILE A 102 -1.65 9.66 1.43
C ILE A 102 -0.55 10.37 2.21
N CYS A 103 -0.56 10.23 3.53
CA CYS A 103 0.41 10.82 4.44
C CYS A 103 1.57 9.84 4.67
N GLU A 104 2.79 10.19 4.26
CA GLU A 104 3.98 9.37 4.46
C GLU A 104 4.75 9.81 5.71
N PHE A 105 5.00 8.87 6.61
CA PHE A 105 6.06 9.01 7.62
C PHE A 105 7.32 8.32 7.09
N MET A 106 8.46 9.01 7.15
CA MET A 106 9.74 8.45 6.68
C MET A 106 10.05 7.10 7.35
N THR A 107 9.68 6.95 8.62
CA THR A 107 9.48 5.65 9.28
C THR A 107 8.40 5.79 10.34
N PHE A 108 7.70 4.69 10.64
CA PHE A 108 6.71 4.68 11.73
C PHE A 108 7.28 4.99 13.11
N ASN A 109 8.60 4.91 13.32
CA ASN A 109 9.23 5.42 14.54
C ASN A 109 8.89 6.92 14.76
N PHE A 110 8.87 7.72 13.70
CA PHE A 110 8.60 9.15 13.76
C PHE A 110 7.09 9.46 13.83
N SER A 111 6.25 8.51 13.44
CA SER A 111 4.79 8.63 13.62
C SER A 111 4.38 8.83 15.09
N MET A 112 5.23 8.46 16.06
CA MET A 112 5.00 8.76 17.47
C MET A 112 4.82 10.26 17.76
N GLN A 113 5.47 11.14 17.00
CA GLN A 113 5.27 12.59 17.14
C GLN A 113 3.89 13.04 16.68
N ALA A 114 3.22 12.26 15.82
CA ALA A 114 1.93 12.58 15.21
C ALA A 114 0.79 11.65 15.65
N ILE A 115 1.05 10.72 16.56
CA ILE A 115 0.11 9.64 16.90
C ILE A 115 -1.23 10.17 17.43
N ASP A 116 -1.21 11.35 18.07
CA ASP A 116 -2.41 12.05 18.51
C ASP A 116 -3.35 12.41 17.33
N GLN A 117 -2.82 12.88 16.20
CA GLN A 117 -3.62 13.16 15.00
C GLN A 117 -4.19 11.88 14.40
N VAL A 118 -3.41 10.80 14.37
CA VAL A 118 -3.86 9.51 13.85
C VAL A 118 -5.01 8.94 14.71
N ILE A 119 -4.88 9.00 16.03
CA ILE A 119 -5.85 8.39 16.95
C ILE A 119 -7.01 9.33 17.26
N ASN A 120 -6.74 10.51 17.80
CA ASN A 120 -7.77 11.39 18.37
C ASN A 120 -8.47 12.20 17.29
N SER A 121 -7.77 12.65 16.25
CA SER A 121 -8.36 13.44 15.17
C SER A 121 -8.90 12.59 14.01
N ALA A 122 -8.23 11.50 13.62
CA ALA A 122 -8.68 10.67 12.51
C ALA A 122 -9.61 9.53 12.97
N ALA A 123 -9.08 8.56 13.74
CA ALA A 123 -9.78 7.31 14.05
C ALA A 123 -11.15 7.50 14.72
N LYS A 124 -11.22 8.43 15.68
CA LYS A 124 -12.41 8.62 16.52
C LYS A 124 -13.49 9.49 15.88
N THR A 125 -13.17 10.28 14.86
CA THR A 125 -14.05 11.35 14.37
C THR A 125 -15.35 10.84 13.78
N TYR A 126 -15.34 9.77 13.00
CA TYR A 126 -16.58 9.23 12.43
C TYR A 126 -17.57 8.79 13.52
N TYR A 127 -17.06 8.17 14.59
CA TYR A 127 -17.87 7.80 15.74
C TYR A 127 -18.36 9.03 16.53
N MET A 128 -17.46 9.96 16.87
CA MET A 128 -17.80 11.16 17.64
C MET A 128 -18.79 12.08 16.93
N SER A 129 -18.76 12.11 15.59
CA SER A 129 -19.69 12.87 14.76
C SER A 129 -20.99 12.13 14.46
N ALA A 130 -21.22 10.96 15.09
CA ALA A 130 -22.38 10.11 14.83
C ALA A 130 -22.57 9.74 13.34
N GLY A 131 -21.46 9.48 12.65
CA GLY A 131 -21.44 9.07 11.24
C GLY A 131 -21.48 10.23 10.23
N LEU A 132 -21.36 11.48 10.67
CA LEU A 132 -21.45 12.65 9.78
C LEU A 132 -20.12 13.01 9.11
N GLN A 133 -18.98 12.80 9.78
CA GLN A 133 -17.67 13.23 9.30
C GLN A 133 -16.74 12.03 9.07
N PRO A 134 -16.65 11.50 7.84
CA PRO A 134 -15.64 10.51 7.49
C PRO A 134 -14.25 11.16 7.38
N VAL A 135 -13.21 10.33 7.44
CA VAL A 135 -11.80 10.75 7.32
C VAL A 135 -11.08 9.79 6.36
N PRO A 136 -11.25 9.95 5.03
CA PRO A 136 -10.59 9.12 4.02
C PRO A 136 -9.10 9.46 3.91
N ILE A 137 -8.26 8.80 4.71
CA ILE A 137 -6.80 9.07 4.77
C ILE A 137 -6.01 7.77 4.88
N VAL A 138 -4.86 7.72 4.22
CA VAL A 138 -3.86 6.65 4.40
C VAL A 138 -2.63 7.22 5.11
N PHE A 139 -2.20 6.59 6.20
CA PHE A 139 -0.89 6.82 6.80
C PHE A 139 0.03 5.67 6.42
N ARG A 140 1.10 5.92 5.67
CA ARG A 140 2.02 4.88 5.19
C ARG A 140 3.48 5.17 5.52
N GLY A 141 4.31 4.14 5.44
CA GLY A 141 5.76 4.23 5.67
C GLY A 141 6.35 2.91 6.18
N PRO A 142 7.68 2.78 6.22
CA PRO A 142 8.35 1.59 6.72
C PRO A 142 8.20 1.45 8.24
N ASN A 143 7.93 0.22 8.68
CA ASN A 143 7.68 -0.18 10.05
C ASN A 143 8.49 -1.45 10.41
N GLY A 144 8.93 -1.54 11.67
CA GLY A 144 9.71 -2.67 12.16
C GLY A 144 11.21 -2.52 11.95
N ALA A 145 11.93 -3.64 12.01
CA ALA A 145 13.39 -3.66 11.97
C ALA A 145 13.95 -3.37 10.56
N SER A 146 15.15 -2.80 10.55
CA SER A 146 16.03 -2.61 9.38
C SER A 146 17.47 -3.02 9.74
N ALA A 147 18.41 -2.91 8.81
CA ALA A 147 19.80 -3.29 9.01
C ALA A 147 20.62 -2.18 9.67
N GLY A 148 21.02 -2.38 10.93
CA GLY A 148 22.03 -1.52 11.60
C GLY A 148 21.51 -0.16 12.08
N VAL A 149 20.20 0.05 12.18
CA VAL A 149 19.60 1.36 12.52
C VAL A 149 19.29 1.56 14.01
N ALA A 150 19.67 0.60 14.86
CA ALA A 150 19.58 0.63 16.32
C ALA A 150 18.15 0.83 16.87
N ALA A 151 18.05 1.19 18.16
CA ALA A 151 16.80 1.13 18.93
C ALA A 151 15.70 2.09 18.43
N GLN A 152 16.06 3.30 17.99
CA GLN A 152 15.11 4.37 17.66
C GLN A 152 14.57 4.32 16.21
N HIS A 153 15.03 3.35 15.41
CA HIS A 153 14.62 3.19 14.01
C HIS A 153 14.15 1.74 13.69
N SER A 154 13.89 0.92 14.70
CA SER A 154 13.57 -0.52 14.53
C SER A 154 12.23 -0.95 15.15
N GLN A 155 11.40 -0.02 15.63
CA GLN A 155 10.18 -0.35 16.37
C GLN A 155 9.06 -0.79 15.42
N CYS A 156 8.33 -1.84 15.83
CA CYS A 156 7.11 -2.29 15.16
C CYS A 156 5.86 -1.76 15.90
N PHE A 157 5.01 -1.02 15.20
CA PHE A 157 3.82 -0.36 15.73
C PHE A 157 2.51 -1.09 15.40
N ALA A 158 2.57 -2.31 14.84
CA ALA A 158 1.39 -3.10 14.52
C ALA A 158 0.44 -3.23 15.73
N ALA A 159 0.98 -3.55 16.90
CA ALA A 159 0.19 -3.68 18.12
C ALA A 159 -0.44 -2.34 18.60
N TRP A 160 0.31 -1.23 18.49
CA TRP A 160 -0.16 0.08 18.96
C TRP A 160 -1.36 0.56 18.15
N TYR A 161 -1.23 0.56 16.82
CA TYR A 161 -2.30 1.03 15.94
C TYR A 161 -3.48 0.04 15.91
N ALA A 162 -3.23 -1.27 15.95
CA ALA A 162 -4.31 -2.27 15.96
C ALA A 162 -5.16 -2.24 17.23
N HIS A 163 -4.64 -1.64 18.31
CA HIS A 163 -5.38 -1.48 19.57
C HIS A 163 -6.42 -0.35 19.54
N CYS A 164 -6.40 0.52 18.53
CA CYS A 164 -7.25 1.72 18.47
C CYS A 164 -8.48 1.52 17.57
N PRO A 165 -9.71 1.49 18.13
CA PRO A 165 -10.93 1.44 17.32
C PRO A 165 -11.07 2.64 16.39
N GLY A 166 -11.65 2.42 15.21
CA GLY A 166 -11.80 3.43 14.15
C GLY A 166 -10.66 3.44 13.13
N LEU A 167 -9.54 2.78 13.43
CA LEU A 167 -8.48 2.52 12.44
C LEU A 167 -8.68 1.17 11.74
N LYS A 168 -8.26 1.11 10.48
CA LYS A 168 -7.86 -0.13 9.83
C LYS A 168 -6.34 -0.17 9.78
N VAL A 169 -5.74 -1.32 10.12
CA VAL A 169 -4.29 -1.49 10.12
C VAL A 169 -3.94 -2.68 9.24
N VAL A 170 -3.09 -2.46 8.24
CA VAL A 170 -2.63 -3.48 7.31
C VAL A 170 -1.11 -3.49 7.24
N SER A 171 -0.53 -4.66 6.99
CA SER A 171 0.92 -4.87 6.91
C SER A 171 1.21 -5.85 5.77
N PRO A 172 1.49 -5.38 4.54
CA PRO A 172 1.73 -6.25 3.39
C PRO A 172 3.04 -7.03 3.53
N TRP A 173 3.13 -8.19 2.86
CA TRP A 173 4.36 -8.98 2.78
C TRP A 173 4.98 -8.97 1.38
N ASN A 174 4.21 -9.28 0.35
CA ASN A 174 4.70 -9.39 -1.03
C ASN A 174 4.18 -8.23 -1.93
N SER A 175 4.59 -8.22 -3.20
CA SER A 175 4.19 -7.18 -4.17
C SER A 175 2.69 -7.18 -4.49
N GLU A 176 2.02 -8.34 -4.50
CA GLU A 176 0.56 -8.41 -4.69
C GLU A 176 -0.16 -7.78 -3.50
N ASP A 177 0.25 -8.13 -2.27
CA ASP A 177 -0.28 -7.57 -1.04
C ASP A 177 -0.11 -6.05 -1.03
N ALA A 178 1.11 -5.59 -1.32
CA ALA A 178 1.46 -4.17 -1.30
C ALA A 178 0.59 -3.37 -2.27
N ARG A 179 0.50 -3.81 -3.54
CA ARG A 179 -0.30 -3.11 -4.55
C ARG A 179 -1.79 -3.18 -4.24
N GLY A 180 -2.31 -4.38 -3.98
CA GLY A 180 -3.74 -4.61 -3.80
C GLY A 180 -4.29 -3.96 -2.53
N LEU A 181 -3.56 -4.04 -1.42
CA LEU A 181 -3.98 -3.43 -0.16
C LEU A 181 -3.81 -1.91 -0.18
N LEU A 182 -2.79 -1.35 -0.83
CA LEU A 182 -2.61 0.11 -0.87
C LEU A 182 -3.74 0.77 -1.69
N LYS A 183 -4.10 0.18 -2.84
CA LYS A 183 -5.26 0.62 -3.63
C LYS A 183 -6.55 0.52 -2.83
N ALA A 184 -6.76 -0.58 -2.12
CA ALA A 184 -7.92 -0.74 -1.23
C ALA A 184 -7.93 0.32 -0.11
N ALA A 185 -6.77 0.61 0.49
CA ALA A 185 -6.63 1.61 1.54
C ALA A 185 -6.95 3.02 1.05
N ILE A 186 -6.43 3.43 -0.12
CA ILE A 186 -6.70 4.75 -0.72
C ILE A 186 -8.18 4.92 -1.07
N ARG A 187 -8.85 3.82 -1.46
CA ARG A 187 -10.29 3.80 -1.79
C ARG A 187 -11.21 3.71 -0.57
N ASP A 188 -10.67 3.42 0.61
CA ASP A 188 -11.45 3.30 1.84
C ASP A 188 -11.83 4.69 2.41
N ASP A 189 -13.06 4.83 2.91
CA ASP A 189 -13.53 6.11 3.49
C ASP A 189 -13.16 6.30 4.97
N ASN A 190 -12.32 5.41 5.51
CA ASN A 190 -11.85 5.44 6.89
C ASN A 190 -10.33 5.63 6.96
N PRO A 191 -9.77 6.04 8.10
CA PRO A 191 -8.33 6.10 8.28
C PRO A 191 -7.69 4.70 8.21
N VAL A 192 -6.71 4.54 7.32
CA VAL A 192 -5.95 3.30 7.17
C VAL A 192 -4.47 3.53 7.48
N VAL A 193 -3.93 2.72 8.40
CA VAL A 193 -2.49 2.64 8.69
C VAL A 193 -1.89 1.50 7.87
N PHE A 194 -0.92 1.83 7.03
CA PHE A 194 -0.29 0.94 6.08
C PHE A 194 1.18 0.72 6.45
N LEU A 195 1.46 -0.39 7.13
CA LEU A 195 2.75 -0.70 7.75
C LEU A 195 3.66 -1.47 6.78
N GLU A 196 4.55 -0.76 6.09
CA GLU A 196 5.47 -1.36 5.13
C GLU A 196 6.71 -1.92 5.80
N ASN A 197 7.60 -2.57 5.04
CA ASN A 197 8.86 -3.07 5.57
C ASN A 197 10.03 -2.68 4.67
N GLU A 198 11.02 -2.01 5.25
CA GLU A 198 12.15 -1.45 4.51
C GLU A 198 13.03 -2.52 3.84
N LEU A 199 13.26 -3.64 4.52
CA LEU A 199 14.06 -4.75 3.99
C LEU A 199 13.40 -5.43 2.79
N LEU A 200 12.07 -5.31 2.65
CA LEU A 200 11.32 -5.93 1.56
C LEU A 200 11.20 -5.04 0.31
N TYR A 201 11.52 -3.74 0.39
CA TYR A 201 11.31 -2.83 -0.73
C TYR A 201 12.00 -3.27 -2.02
N GLY A 202 13.24 -3.75 -1.93
CA GLY A 202 14.02 -4.23 -3.09
C GLY A 202 13.81 -5.71 -3.42
N VAL A 203 12.87 -6.40 -2.76
CA VAL A 203 12.64 -7.83 -3.00
C VAL A 203 11.65 -7.99 -4.15
N PRO A 204 12.04 -8.67 -5.25
CA PRO A 204 11.13 -8.96 -6.35
C PRO A 204 10.23 -10.15 -6.00
N PHE A 205 8.94 -10.01 -6.28
CA PHE A 205 7.95 -11.08 -6.17
C PHE A 205 7.28 -11.33 -7.52
N GLU A 206 6.86 -12.57 -7.73
CA GLU A 206 6.04 -12.95 -8.88
C GLU A 206 4.65 -12.31 -8.77
N MET A 207 4.16 -11.76 -9.87
CA MET A 207 2.85 -11.12 -9.96
C MET A 207 1.93 -11.91 -10.89
N SER A 208 0.76 -12.29 -10.41
CA SER A 208 -0.29 -12.89 -11.24
C SER A 208 -0.80 -11.92 -12.32
N ASP A 209 -1.37 -12.43 -13.41
CA ASP A 209 -2.00 -11.59 -14.44
C ASP A 209 -3.13 -10.72 -13.87
N GLU A 210 -3.88 -11.22 -12.89
CA GLU A 210 -4.93 -10.48 -12.20
C GLU A 210 -4.36 -9.32 -11.39
N SER A 211 -3.27 -9.57 -10.64
CA SER A 211 -2.59 -8.54 -9.86
C SER A 211 -1.98 -7.42 -10.69
N GLN A 212 -1.89 -7.59 -12.02
CA GLN A 212 -1.42 -6.58 -12.95
C GLN A 212 -2.49 -5.54 -13.33
N SER A 213 -3.77 -5.84 -13.11
CA SER A 213 -4.88 -4.95 -13.46
C SER A 213 -4.88 -3.65 -12.65
N LYS A 214 -5.22 -2.51 -13.30
CA LYS A 214 -5.46 -1.22 -12.61
C LYS A 214 -6.63 -1.28 -11.62
N ASP A 215 -7.53 -2.26 -11.77
CA ASP A 215 -8.67 -2.46 -10.89
C ASP A 215 -8.39 -3.45 -9.74
N PHE A 216 -7.20 -4.07 -9.73
CA PHE A 216 -6.83 -5.03 -8.69
C PHE A 216 -6.84 -4.41 -7.29
N THR A 217 -7.56 -5.04 -6.38
CA THR A 217 -7.61 -4.67 -4.96
C THR A 217 -7.74 -5.92 -4.12
N ILE A 218 -7.16 -5.90 -2.92
CA ILE A 218 -7.31 -6.97 -1.93
C ILE A 218 -8.28 -6.50 -0.83
N PRO A 219 -9.27 -7.31 -0.43
CA PRO A 219 -10.20 -6.93 0.63
C PRO A 219 -9.49 -6.82 1.98
N ILE A 220 -9.55 -5.63 2.59
CA ILE A 220 -9.07 -5.41 3.96
C ILE A 220 -9.88 -6.26 4.94
N GLY A 221 -9.20 -6.89 5.91
CA GLY A 221 -9.83 -7.77 6.90
C GLY A 221 -9.94 -9.24 6.47
N LYS A 222 -9.23 -9.64 5.41
CA LYS A 222 -9.09 -11.05 4.98
C LYS A 222 -7.63 -11.47 5.00
N ALA A 223 -7.36 -12.61 5.63
CA ALA A 223 -6.05 -13.25 5.57
C ALA A 223 -5.92 -14.11 4.29
N LYS A 224 -4.71 -14.21 3.76
CA LYS A 224 -4.35 -15.10 2.64
C LYS A 224 -3.65 -16.35 3.18
N VAL A 225 -4.09 -17.53 2.74
CA VAL A 225 -3.39 -18.78 3.04
C VAL A 225 -2.30 -18.98 1.99
N GLU A 226 -1.06 -18.65 2.35
CA GLU A 226 0.08 -18.74 1.42
C GLU A 226 0.51 -20.17 1.12
N ARG A 227 0.25 -21.11 2.03
CA ARG A 227 0.54 -22.52 1.85
C ARG A 227 -0.45 -23.37 2.63
N GLN A 228 -1.11 -24.30 1.94
CA GLN A 228 -1.96 -25.30 2.58
C GLN A 228 -1.14 -26.26 3.45
N GLY A 229 -1.71 -26.67 4.58
CA GLY A 229 -1.17 -27.76 5.38
C GLY A 229 -1.31 -29.10 4.67
N GLN A 230 -0.43 -30.05 5.00
CA GLN A 230 -0.61 -31.47 4.70
C GLN A 230 -1.20 -32.17 5.92
#